data_AF-A0A074W2X8-F1
#
_entry.id   AF-A0A074W2X8-F1
#
_cell.length_a   1.000
_cell.length_b   1.000
_cell.length_c   1.000
_cell.angle_alpha   90.00
_cell.angle_beta   90.00
_cell.angle_gamma   90.00
#
_symmetry.space_group_name_H-M   'P 1'
#
loop_
_entity.id
_entity.type
_entity.pdbx_description
1 polymer ?
#
loop_
_entity_poly.entity_id
_entity_poly.type
_entity_poly.pdbx_seq_one_letter_code
_entity_poly.pdbx_strand_id
1 'polypeptide(L)'
;MENKSQSPVLTKKHSLADIRFPSPGSASTHGCDHVKSQLEASQPDLIKRYTTLMQTIHKNGAIGPHLSKSSAISLRPTYLCLDCSTVFPSEQRGQHDKKHNLCVESSKGNVYCRECDDFVYDNTLEEIRTQQGKKRKHTVFMSDVDSKILAANAAPTPCRAKGLRGLYNMGQTCFMSVVLQSLIHNPFIRAFYLSVGHRSLDCEREACTSCALDDIITEFHSTEKAEGYGAVAMLQGSWKGGGNLAGYQQQDAHEYLQFILNSLHTTNLEEDEKEEKAEDCNCVIHRAFCGLMRSTVVCSKCKNVTTALDPFMDLSLDLKSSAPKKKKNEAPVAPQAIDLTDCLDRFTSPEILQASEYRCRECDSQQSATKRFALSRLPPVLPIHLKRFSHSKSSSTSIKLDAKVHFPTVLDLQPYVGRPRSKKGSNETNGAKNGDADKGASPRPIYELSSVIVHKGKMDSGHYVSYAREGDEWFLFDDSKVVLVEEKEVLAAEAYMLFYIVQEI
;
A
#
# COMPACT_ATOMS: atom_id res chain seq x y z
N MET A 1 -35.01 -47.54 -6.05
CA MET A 1 -33.96 -47.55 -5.01
C MET A 1 -33.54 -46.11 -4.80
N GLU A 2 -34.24 -45.41 -3.93
CA GLU A 2 -33.94 -44.04 -3.52
C GLU A 2 -32.74 -44.07 -2.58
N ASN A 3 -31.67 -43.35 -2.90
CA ASN A 3 -30.53 -43.18 -1.99
C ASN A 3 -30.54 -41.76 -1.45
N LYS A 4 -30.77 -41.66 -0.14
CA LYS A 4 -30.95 -40.44 0.64
C LYS A 4 -29.67 -39.61 0.70
N SER A 5 -29.85 -38.30 0.67
CA SER A 5 -28.84 -37.28 0.94
C SER A 5 -28.21 -37.47 2.33
N GLN A 6 -26.88 -37.41 2.40
CA GLN A 6 -26.16 -37.18 3.65
C GLN A 6 -25.60 -35.77 3.62
N SER A 7 -26.21 -34.89 4.40
CA SER A 7 -25.68 -33.60 4.81
C SER A 7 -24.48 -33.80 5.75
N PRO A 8 -23.44 -32.95 5.67
CA PRO A 8 -22.30 -33.05 6.57
C PRO A 8 -22.70 -32.71 8.01
N VAL A 9 -22.27 -33.56 8.94
CA VAL A 9 -22.51 -33.46 10.37
C VAL A 9 -21.70 -32.30 10.94
N LEU A 10 -22.39 -31.29 11.46
CA LEU A 10 -21.80 -30.21 12.27
C LEU A 10 -21.20 -30.81 13.55
N THR A 11 -19.88 -30.71 13.68
CA THR A 11 -19.18 -30.99 14.95
C THR A 11 -19.66 -30.02 16.03
N LYS A 12 -20.09 -30.62 17.15
CA LYS A 12 -20.55 -30.04 18.43
C LYS A 12 -20.61 -28.51 18.50
N LYS A 13 -21.84 -27.98 18.58
CA LYS A 13 -22.14 -26.64 19.08
C LYS A 13 -21.44 -26.45 20.43
N HIS A 14 -20.43 -25.58 20.48
CA HIS A 14 -20.13 -24.90 21.74
C HIS A 14 -21.39 -24.11 22.11
N SER A 15 -21.88 -24.34 23.32
CA SER A 15 -22.99 -23.61 23.89
C SER A 15 -22.63 -22.12 23.91
N LEU A 16 -23.53 -21.26 23.43
CA LEU A 16 -23.44 -19.81 23.60
C LEU A 16 -23.31 -19.37 25.07
N ALA A 17 -23.51 -20.28 26.02
CA ALA A 17 -23.30 -20.04 27.45
C ALA A 17 -21.82 -20.08 27.89
N ASP A 18 -20.90 -20.60 27.07
CA ASP A 18 -19.46 -20.69 27.41
C ASP A 18 -18.65 -19.48 26.90
N ILE A 19 -19.27 -18.61 26.11
CA ILE A 19 -18.71 -17.31 25.73
C ILE A 19 -19.07 -16.33 26.85
N ARG A 20 -18.09 -16.00 27.70
CA ARG A 20 -18.21 -14.85 28.58
C ARG A 20 -18.25 -13.60 27.71
N PHE A 21 -19.45 -13.16 27.34
CA PHE A 21 -19.65 -11.80 26.90
C PHE A 21 -19.17 -10.88 28.04
N PRO A 22 -18.31 -9.88 27.78
CA PRO A 22 -18.06 -8.87 28.78
C PRO A 22 -19.41 -8.28 29.15
N SER A 23 -19.80 -8.42 30.41
CA SER A 23 -20.89 -7.65 30.99
C SER A 23 -20.67 -6.20 30.58
N PRO A 24 -21.72 -5.42 30.23
CA PRO A 24 -21.57 -3.98 30.12
C PRO A 24 -21.24 -3.48 31.51
N GLY A 25 -19.94 -3.47 31.82
CA GLY A 25 -19.40 -2.84 33.01
C GLY A 25 -19.82 -1.38 32.92
N SER A 26 -20.30 -0.84 34.04
CA SER A 26 -20.41 0.60 34.23
C SER A 26 -19.21 1.27 33.57
N ALA A 27 -19.45 2.21 32.63
CA ALA A 27 -18.39 2.97 31.97
C ALA A 27 -17.41 3.46 33.04
N SER A 28 -16.30 2.74 33.20
CA SER A 28 -15.35 3.07 34.23
C SER A 28 -14.62 4.29 33.70
N THR A 29 -14.61 5.37 34.47
CA THR A 29 -13.89 6.61 34.14
C THR A 29 -12.41 6.37 33.86
N HIS A 30 -11.88 5.20 34.27
CA HIS A 30 -10.47 4.84 34.26
C HIS A 30 -10.11 3.66 33.35
N GLY A 31 -11.05 3.18 32.52
CA GLY A 31 -10.84 2.07 31.58
C GLY A 31 -10.68 0.68 32.22
N CYS A 32 -9.98 0.55 33.36
CA CYS A 32 -9.93 -0.67 34.17
C CYS A 32 -9.69 -0.38 35.67
N ASP A 33 -10.05 -1.35 36.53
CA ASP A 33 -9.90 -1.23 37.99
C ASP A 33 -8.42 -1.18 38.46
N HIS A 34 -7.50 -1.73 37.67
CA HIS A 34 -6.07 -1.69 37.97
C HIS A 34 -5.46 -0.30 37.74
N VAL A 35 -5.87 0.38 36.67
CA VAL A 35 -5.49 1.78 36.41
C VAL A 35 -6.11 2.69 37.46
N LYS A 36 -7.39 2.47 37.81
CA LYS A 36 -8.05 3.16 38.93
C LYS A 36 -7.27 2.99 40.24
N SER A 37 -6.91 1.76 40.60
CA SER A 37 -6.21 1.48 41.86
C SER A 37 -4.83 2.15 41.90
N GLN A 38 -4.09 2.18 40.79
CA GLN A 38 -2.79 2.87 40.75
C GLN A 38 -2.91 4.40 40.72
N LEU A 39 -3.93 4.95 40.04
CA LEU A 39 -4.24 6.37 40.09
C LEU A 39 -4.67 6.80 41.50
N GLU A 40 -5.53 6.03 42.18
CA GLU A 40 -5.95 6.33 43.56
C GLU A 40 -4.80 6.18 44.57
N ALA A 41 -3.91 5.21 44.38
CA ALA A 41 -2.77 4.99 45.27
C ALA A 41 -1.61 5.98 45.07
N SER A 42 -1.39 6.47 43.83
CA SER A 42 -0.17 7.21 43.47
C SER A 42 -0.32 8.16 42.28
N GLN A 43 -1.49 8.81 42.15
CA GLN A 43 -1.86 9.70 41.05
C GLN A 43 -0.74 10.65 40.55
N PRO A 44 -0.11 11.49 41.41
CA PRO A 44 0.84 12.49 40.94
C PRO A 44 2.11 11.87 40.37
N ASP A 45 2.55 10.73 40.90
CA ASP A 45 3.76 10.06 40.44
C ASP A 45 3.52 9.29 39.13
N LEU A 46 2.38 8.61 39.01
CA LEU A 46 2.01 7.89 37.79
C LEU A 46 1.85 8.87 36.61
N ILE A 47 1.12 9.96 36.82
CA ILE A 47 0.94 11.02 35.81
C ILE A 47 2.28 11.62 35.40
N LYS A 48 3.17 11.89 36.35
CA LYS A 48 4.50 12.44 36.07
C LYS A 48 5.37 11.49 35.24
N ARG A 49 5.39 10.20 35.57
CA ARG A 49 6.13 9.16 34.83
C ARG A 49 5.59 8.99 33.41
N TYR A 50 4.27 8.89 33.28
CA TYR A 50 3.60 8.79 31.98
C TYR A 50 3.85 10.03 31.11
N THR A 51 3.73 11.24 31.68
CA THR A 51 4.03 12.50 30.99
C THR A 51 5.48 12.56 30.49
N THR A 52 6.43 12.09 31.30
CA THR A 52 7.86 12.06 30.94
C THR A 52 8.12 11.06 29.79
N LEU A 53 7.47 9.90 29.83
CA LEU A 53 7.52 8.92 28.73
C LEU A 53 6.92 9.49 27.44
N MET A 54 5.76 10.16 27.52
CA MET A 54 5.15 10.80 26.35
C MET A 54 6.06 11.86 25.74
N GLN A 55 6.69 12.70 26.57
CA GLN A 55 7.67 13.68 26.08
C GLN A 55 8.86 13.02 25.38
N THR A 56 9.29 11.85 25.83
CA THR A 56 10.40 11.12 25.20
C THR A 56 9.99 10.47 23.88
N ILE A 57 8.81 9.84 23.84
CA ILE A 57 8.23 9.24 22.63
C ILE A 57 7.99 10.33 21.56
N HIS A 58 7.46 11.48 21.96
CA HIS A 58 7.22 12.59 21.03
C HIS A 58 8.51 13.26 20.54
N LYS A 59 9.55 13.39 21.38
CA LYS A 59 10.82 14.00 20.98
C LYS A 59 11.65 13.12 20.05
N ASN A 60 11.67 11.82 20.30
CA ASN A 60 12.52 10.88 19.56
C ASN A 60 11.79 10.25 18.35
N GLY A 61 10.49 10.50 18.20
CA GLY A 61 9.63 9.75 17.29
C GLY A 61 9.49 8.29 17.72
N ALA A 62 8.57 7.55 17.09
CA ALA A 62 8.35 6.11 17.34
C ALA A 62 9.59 5.22 17.08
N ILE A 63 10.71 5.81 16.64
CA ILE A 63 11.98 5.18 16.25
C ILE A 63 13.09 5.68 17.19
N GLY A 64 12.88 5.56 18.51
CA GLY A 64 13.94 5.71 19.50
C GLY A 64 14.54 4.34 19.84
N PRO A 65 15.88 4.18 19.91
CA PRO A 65 16.51 2.96 20.42
C PRO A 65 16.22 2.85 21.92
N HIS A 66 15.08 2.25 22.27
CA HIS A 66 14.78 1.93 23.65
C HIS A 66 15.55 0.64 24.00
N LEU A 67 16.70 0.84 24.64
CA LEU A 67 17.70 -0.17 25.00
C LEU A 67 17.08 -1.35 25.78
N SER A 68 16.66 -2.37 25.04
CA SER A 68 16.82 -3.75 25.49
C SER A 68 18.31 -4.05 25.60
N LYS A 69 18.73 -4.97 26.48
CA LYS A 69 20.13 -5.40 26.66
C LYS A 69 20.79 -5.93 25.37
N SER A 70 20.04 -6.07 24.28
CA SER A 70 20.52 -6.30 22.91
C SER A 70 20.51 -4.99 22.11
N SER A 71 21.66 -4.60 21.56
CA SER A 71 21.88 -3.42 20.71
C SER A 71 21.21 -3.51 19.31
N ALA A 72 19.95 -3.92 19.24
CA ALA A 72 19.17 -4.05 18.01
C ALA A 72 17.98 -3.08 18.03
N ILE A 73 17.80 -2.33 16.94
CA ILE A 73 16.65 -1.43 16.74
C ILE A 73 15.47 -2.30 16.29
N SER A 74 14.37 -2.32 17.06
CA SER A 74 13.15 -3.04 16.72
C SER A 74 12.12 -2.08 16.12
N LEU A 75 11.57 -2.41 14.94
CA LEU A 75 10.43 -1.71 14.33
C LEU A 75 9.08 -2.12 14.95
N ARG A 76 9.05 -3.24 15.69
CA ARG A 76 7.89 -3.60 16.51
C ARG A 76 7.83 -2.74 17.78
N PRO A 77 6.63 -2.34 18.23
CA PRO A 77 6.49 -1.56 19.45
C PRO A 77 7.06 -2.33 20.65
N THR A 78 7.88 -1.62 21.42
CA THR A 78 8.36 -2.08 22.71
C THR A 78 7.46 -1.52 23.81
N TYR A 79 7.45 -2.20 24.94
CA TYR A 79 6.62 -1.85 26.08
C TYR A 79 7.51 -1.33 27.20
N LEU A 80 7.28 -0.09 27.60
CA LEU A 80 7.99 0.59 28.68
C LEU A 80 7.16 0.46 29.96
N CYS A 81 7.73 -0.14 30.99
CA CYS A 81 7.04 -0.25 32.28
C CYS A 81 6.84 1.15 32.92
N LEU A 82 5.67 1.42 33.51
CA LEU A 82 5.43 2.67 34.25
C LEU A 82 6.04 2.69 35.65
N ASP A 83 6.32 1.52 36.20
CA ASP A 83 6.83 1.36 37.56
C ASP A 83 8.35 1.20 37.63
N CYS A 84 9.01 0.88 36.53
CA CYS A 84 10.46 0.71 36.47
C CYS A 84 11.05 1.05 35.10
N SER A 85 12.37 1.12 35.00
CA SER A 85 13.10 1.44 33.76
C SER A 85 13.21 0.28 32.75
N THR A 86 12.46 -0.80 32.95
CA THR A 86 12.55 -2.00 32.09
C THR A 86 11.75 -1.80 30.81
N VAL A 87 12.37 -2.15 29.69
CA VAL A 87 11.77 -2.18 28.36
C VAL A 87 11.76 -3.61 27.85
N PHE A 88 10.64 -4.07 27.33
CA PHE A 88 10.49 -5.43 26.82
C PHE A 88 9.69 -5.49 25.50
N PRO A 89 9.96 -6.47 24.63
CA PRO A 89 9.19 -6.69 23.40
C PRO A 89 7.79 -7.25 23.71
N SER A 90 6.89 -7.22 22.71
CA SER A 90 5.52 -7.75 22.82
C SER A 90 5.44 -9.20 23.31
N GLU A 91 6.41 -10.03 22.90
CA GLU A 91 6.50 -11.45 23.26
C GLU A 91 6.80 -11.68 24.75
N GLN A 92 7.36 -10.68 25.44
CA GLN A 92 7.75 -10.76 26.85
C GLN A 92 6.82 -9.98 27.78
N ARG A 93 5.66 -9.49 27.31
CA ARG A 93 4.69 -8.77 28.14
C ARG A 93 4.29 -9.54 29.39
N GLY A 94 4.20 -10.88 29.33
CA GLY A 94 3.85 -11.71 30.48
C GLY A 94 4.99 -12.00 31.47
N GLN A 95 6.25 -11.77 31.07
CA GLN A 95 7.43 -12.26 31.82
C GLN A 95 8.04 -11.23 32.78
N HIS A 96 7.59 -9.98 32.71
CA HIS A 96 8.03 -8.90 33.61
C HIS A 96 7.42 -9.04 35.02
N ASP A 97 7.97 -8.34 36.02
CA ASP A 97 7.55 -8.44 37.44
C ASP A 97 6.02 -8.38 37.59
N LYS A 98 5.44 -9.34 38.30
CA LYS A 98 3.98 -9.46 38.51
C LYS A 98 3.38 -8.30 39.31
N LYS A 99 4.19 -7.48 39.98
CA LYS A 99 3.73 -6.28 40.69
C LYS A 99 3.57 -5.06 39.79
N HIS A 100 4.14 -5.09 38.59
CA HIS A 100 4.10 -3.97 37.64
C HIS A 100 3.06 -4.25 36.57
N ASN A 101 1.87 -3.67 36.73
CA ASN A 101 0.70 -4.05 35.94
C ASN A 101 0.48 -3.16 34.71
N LEU A 102 1.11 -1.98 34.67
CA LEU A 102 0.94 -1.03 33.59
C LEU A 102 2.23 -0.82 32.79
N CYS A 103 2.10 -0.86 31.47
CA CYS A 103 3.16 -0.49 30.54
C CYS A 103 2.63 0.38 29.41
N VAL A 104 3.54 1.08 28.74
CA VAL A 104 3.25 2.05 27.68
C VAL A 104 3.89 1.56 26.39
N GLU A 105 3.11 1.55 25.33
CA GLU A 105 3.58 1.21 23.99
C GLU A 105 4.48 2.32 23.43
N SER A 106 5.68 1.97 22.95
CA SER A 106 6.68 2.93 22.47
C SER A 106 6.29 3.68 21.19
N SER A 107 5.36 3.15 20.40
CA SER A 107 4.98 3.69 19.08
C SER A 107 3.98 4.86 19.19
N LYS A 108 2.91 4.66 19.97
CA LYS A 108 1.75 5.55 20.06
C LYS A 108 1.46 6.04 21.49
N GLY A 109 2.19 5.50 22.47
CA GLY A 109 2.01 5.83 23.88
C GLY A 109 0.79 5.22 24.54
N ASN A 110 0.15 4.22 23.92
CA ASN A 110 -1.03 3.58 24.50
C ASN A 110 -0.68 2.83 25.79
N VAL A 111 -1.55 2.92 26.79
CA VAL A 111 -1.38 2.22 28.07
C VAL A 111 -1.94 0.81 27.94
N TYR A 112 -1.14 -0.18 28.31
CA TYR A 112 -1.50 -1.59 28.34
C TYR A 112 -1.52 -2.08 29.78
N CYS A 113 -2.62 -2.73 30.18
CA CYS A 113 -2.74 -3.38 31.47
C CYS A 113 -2.51 -4.88 31.32
N ARG A 114 -1.49 -5.39 32.01
CA ARG A 114 -1.07 -6.79 31.92
C ARG A 114 -2.02 -7.76 32.60
N GLU A 115 -2.73 -7.32 33.64
CA GLU A 115 -3.73 -8.16 34.32
C GLU A 115 -5.04 -8.24 33.52
N CYS A 116 -5.42 -7.18 32.82
CA CYS A 116 -6.54 -7.20 31.87
C CYS A 116 -6.18 -7.87 30.54
N ASP A 117 -4.87 -7.98 30.25
CA ASP A 117 -4.32 -8.37 28.95
C ASP A 117 -4.87 -7.54 27.79
N ASP A 118 -5.11 -6.25 28.04
CA ASP A 118 -5.75 -5.34 27.08
C ASP A 118 -5.23 -3.90 27.22
N PHE A 119 -5.44 -3.11 26.17
CA PHE A 119 -5.22 -1.66 26.22
C PHE A 119 -6.29 -0.98 27.06
N VAL A 120 -5.85 -0.01 27.85
CA VAL A 120 -6.71 0.70 28.79
C VAL A 120 -6.74 2.18 28.43
N TYR A 121 -7.94 2.70 28.26
CA TYR A 121 -8.20 4.08 27.89
C TYR A 121 -8.80 4.83 29.09
N ASP A 122 -7.93 5.49 29.86
CA ASP A 122 -8.33 6.44 30.91
C ASP A 122 -8.29 7.87 30.33
N ASN A 123 -9.31 8.68 30.64
CA ASN A 123 -9.42 10.04 30.11
C ASN A 123 -8.22 10.94 30.47
N THR A 124 -7.69 10.83 31.69
CA THR A 124 -6.57 11.66 32.16
C THR A 124 -5.29 11.32 31.40
N LEU A 125 -5.01 10.03 31.22
CA LEU A 125 -3.83 9.57 30.48
C LEU A 125 -3.97 9.85 28.97
N GLU A 126 -5.18 9.78 28.43
CA GLU A 126 -5.44 10.08 27.02
C GLU A 126 -5.29 11.57 26.69
N GLU A 127 -5.71 12.46 27.60
CA GLU A 127 -5.45 13.90 27.48
C GLU A 127 -3.95 14.20 27.43
N ILE A 128 -3.15 13.59 28.31
CA ILE A 128 -1.69 13.79 28.32
C ILE A 128 -1.04 13.26 27.03
N ARG A 129 -1.51 12.12 26.53
CA ARG A 129 -1.01 11.50 25.29
C ARG A 129 -1.21 12.42 24.08
N THR A 130 -2.36 13.09 24.02
CA THR A 130 -2.77 13.92 22.88
C THR A 130 -2.23 15.36 22.92
N GLN A 131 -1.76 15.83 24.07
CA GLN A 131 -1.34 17.23 24.29
C GLN A 131 -0.04 17.69 23.59
N GLN A 132 0.80 16.79 23.03
CA GLN A 132 2.13 17.15 22.50
C GLN A 132 2.44 16.76 21.04
N GLY A 133 1.43 16.48 20.22
CA GLY A 133 1.55 16.98 18.84
C GLY A 133 1.75 18.49 18.94
N LYS A 134 2.60 19.13 18.10
CA LYS A 134 2.56 20.60 17.92
C LYS A 134 1.10 20.97 18.12
N LYS A 135 0.75 21.88 19.06
CA LYS A 135 -0.57 22.50 19.01
C LYS A 135 -0.75 22.73 17.53
N ARG A 136 -1.74 22.08 16.90
CA ARG A 136 -2.18 22.58 15.60
C ARG A 136 -2.24 24.08 15.90
N LYS A 137 -1.57 24.95 15.14
CA LYS A 137 -1.78 26.39 15.37
C LYS A 137 -3.30 26.72 15.26
N HIS A 138 -4.09 25.74 14.83
CA HIS A 138 -5.53 25.54 14.95
C HIS A 138 -6.12 24.79 16.16
N THR A 139 -5.48 24.70 17.34
CA THR A 139 -6.28 24.65 18.59
C THR A 139 -6.69 26.08 18.90
N VAL A 140 -7.50 26.63 18.00
CA VAL A 140 -8.47 27.66 18.37
C VAL A 140 -9.18 27.05 19.57
N PHE A 141 -9.25 27.80 20.67
CA PHE A 141 -10.17 27.46 21.75
C PHE A 141 -11.49 27.07 21.09
N MET A 142 -11.86 25.78 21.10
CA MET A 142 -13.10 25.36 20.48
C MET A 142 -14.18 26.11 21.23
N SER A 143 -14.74 27.13 20.58
CA SER A 143 -15.84 27.86 21.15
C SER A 143 -17.00 26.88 21.34
N ASP A 144 -17.97 27.24 22.17
CA ASP A 144 -19.19 26.45 22.29
C ASP A 144 -19.91 26.30 20.92
N VAL A 145 -19.61 27.23 19.99
CA VAL A 145 -20.04 27.17 18.59
C VAL A 145 -19.27 26.10 17.81
N ASP A 146 -17.94 26.06 17.91
CA ASP A 146 -17.12 25.04 17.22
C ASP A 146 -17.44 23.62 17.72
N SER A 147 -17.73 23.48 19.01
CA SER A 147 -18.14 22.19 19.59
C SER A 147 -19.50 21.74 19.07
N LYS A 148 -20.45 22.67 18.89
CA LYS A 148 -21.75 22.38 18.24
C LYS A 148 -21.59 22.04 16.76
N ILE A 149 -20.73 22.75 16.04
CA ILE A 149 -20.42 22.45 14.63
C ILE A 149 -19.77 21.08 14.52
N LEU A 150 -18.80 20.76 15.39
CA LEU A 150 -18.15 19.46 15.40
C LEU A 150 -19.16 18.34 15.73
N ALA A 151 -20.01 18.51 16.74
CA ALA A 151 -21.05 17.54 17.07
C ALA A 151 -22.08 17.35 15.94
N ALA A 152 -22.39 18.41 15.18
CA ALA A 152 -23.32 18.33 14.06
C ALA A 152 -22.71 17.70 12.79
N ASN A 153 -21.39 17.75 12.63
CA ASN A 153 -20.71 17.35 11.39
C ASN A 153 -19.73 16.17 11.56
N ALA A 154 -19.44 15.73 12.78
CA ALA A 154 -18.60 14.58 13.05
C ALA A 154 -19.46 13.32 13.18
N ALA A 155 -19.12 12.29 12.41
CA ALA A 155 -19.69 10.95 12.60
C ALA A 155 -18.84 10.15 13.60
N PRO A 156 -19.45 9.39 14.53
CA PRO A 156 -18.71 8.44 15.35
C PRO A 156 -17.99 7.46 14.43
N THR A 157 -16.72 7.21 14.71
CA THR A 157 -15.93 6.22 13.98
C THR A 157 -16.40 4.84 14.38
N PRO A 158 -17.05 4.04 13.50
CA PRO A 158 -17.39 2.68 13.85
C PRO A 158 -16.12 1.85 14.09
N CYS A 159 -16.21 0.87 15.00
CA CYS A 159 -15.12 -0.05 15.33
C CYS A 159 -14.84 -1.13 14.26
N ARG A 160 -15.36 -0.95 13.03
CA ARG A 160 -15.22 -1.85 11.88
C ARG A 160 -14.52 -1.15 10.71
N ALA A 161 -14.11 -1.94 9.71
CA ALA A 161 -13.55 -1.45 8.46
C ALA A 161 -14.45 -0.37 7.82
N LYS A 162 -13.83 0.71 7.34
CA LYS A 162 -14.52 1.89 6.78
C LYS A 162 -14.24 2.03 5.29
N GLY A 163 -15.10 2.77 4.59
CA GLY A 163 -14.94 2.95 3.15
C GLY A 163 -15.31 1.72 2.33
N LEU A 164 -15.91 0.70 2.94
CA LEU A 164 -16.34 -0.52 2.25
C LEU A 164 -17.66 -0.27 1.52
N ARG A 165 -17.58 0.30 0.32
CA ARG A 165 -18.76 0.59 -0.51
C ARG A 165 -18.51 0.25 -1.96
N GLY A 166 -19.47 -0.40 -2.60
CA GLY A 166 -19.40 -0.73 -4.02
C GLY A 166 -19.71 0.48 -4.91
N LEU A 167 -19.33 0.40 -6.18
CA LEU A 167 -19.64 1.41 -7.20
C LEU A 167 -20.65 0.84 -8.18
N TYR A 168 -21.77 1.53 -8.42
CA TYR A 168 -22.75 1.06 -9.39
C TYR A 168 -22.17 1.00 -10.81
N ASN A 169 -22.47 -0.09 -11.51
CA ASN A 169 -22.18 -0.20 -12.93
C ASN A 169 -23.18 0.65 -13.72
N MET A 170 -22.70 1.67 -14.43
CA MET A 170 -23.53 2.59 -15.22
C MET A 170 -23.51 2.25 -16.72
N GLY A 171 -23.25 0.98 -17.06
CA GLY A 171 -23.20 0.47 -18.42
C GLY A 171 -22.05 -0.52 -18.56
N GLN A 172 -20.87 -0.01 -18.91
CA GLN A 172 -19.65 -0.80 -19.07
C GLN A 172 -18.50 -0.21 -18.23
N THR A 173 -18.81 0.27 -17.02
CA THR A 173 -17.89 1.05 -16.19
C THR A 173 -17.03 0.22 -15.23
N CYS A 174 -17.02 -1.12 -15.36
CA CYS A 174 -16.30 -1.99 -14.43
C CYS A 174 -14.78 -1.78 -14.46
N PHE A 175 -14.20 -1.41 -15.61
CA PHE A 175 -12.77 -1.05 -15.70
C PHE A 175 -12.43 0.22 -14.89
N MET A 176 -13.40 1.14 -14.75
CA MET A 176 -13.25 2.33 -13.91
C MET A 176 -13.43 1.99 -12.44
N SER A 177 -14.45 1.19 -12.11
CA SER A 177 -14.78 0.87 -10.72
C SER A 177 -13.60 0.21 -10.01
N VAL A 178 -12.94 -0.77 -10.63
CA VAL A 178 -11.78 -1.46 -10.04
C VAL A 178 -10.55 -0.58 -9.81
N VAL A 179 -10.30 0.39 -10.69
CA VAL A 179 -9.21 1.34 -10.55
C VAL A 179 -9.53 2.34 -9.45
N LEU A 180 -10.76 2.86 -9.42
CA LEU A 180 -11.21 3.78 -8.37
C LEU A 180 -11.19 3.12 -7.00
N GLN A 181 -11.64 1.87 -6.87
CA GLN A 181 -11.54 1.13 -5.59
C GLN A 181 -10.09 1.00 -5.12
N SER A 182 -9.15 0.74 -6.05
CA SER A 182 -7.72 0.67 -5.73
C SER A 182 -7.14 2.02 -5.26
N LEU A 183 -7.69 3.15 -5.74
CA LEU A 183 -7.30 4.50 -5.30
C LEU A 183 -7.96 4.92 -3.98
N ILE A 184 -9.25 4.59 -3.78
CA ILE A 184 -10.02 4.92 -2.57
C ILE A 184 -9.41 4.23 -1.34
N HIS A 185 -9.05 2.96 -1.48
CA HIS A 185 -8.41 2.18 -0.40
C HIS A 185 -6.90 2.44 -0.29
N ASN A 186 -6.33 3.31 -1.11
CA ASN A 186 -4.94 3.70 -0.98
C ASN A 186 -4.76 4.71 0.18
N PRO A 187 -3.94 4.42 1.21
CA PRO A 187 -3.78 5.27 2.38
C PRO A 187 -3.19 6.65 2.06
N PHE A 188 -2.31 6.77 1.06
CA PHE A 188 -1.72 8.07 0.70
C PHE A 188 -2.74 8.98 0.03
N ILE A 189 -3.53 8.42 -0.90
CA ILE A 189 -4.60 9.16 -1.59
C ILE A 189 -5.71 9.51 -0.62
N ARG A 190 -6.18 8.54 0.17
CA ARG A 190 -7.17 8.76 1.22
C ARG A 190 -6.75 9.84 2.21
N ALA A 191 -5.51 9.79 2.70
CA ALA A 191 -5.01 10.78 3.66
C ALA A 191 -4.91 12.19 3.06
N PHE A 192 -4.54 12.30 1.77
CA PHE A 192 -4.51 13.59 1.09
C PHE A 192 -5.91 14.20 0.97
N TYR A 193 -6.88 13.45 0.44
CA TYR A 193 -8.25 13.94 0.24
C TYR A 193 -8.99 14.22 1.55
N LEU A 194 -8.84 13.37 2.57
CA LEU A 194 -9.45 13.61 3.90
C LEU A 194 -8.76 14.71 4.73
N SER A 195 -7.61 15.26 4.29
CA SER A 195 -6.90 16.30 5.03
C SER A 195 -7.14 17.70 4.46
N VAL A 196 -6.34 18.10 3.47
CA VAL A 196 -6.48 19.39 2.77
C VAL A 196 -7.31 19.21 1.50
N GLY A 197 -7.22 18.03 0.91
CA GLY A 197 -7.92 17.61 -0.31
C GLY A 197 -7.80 18.58 -1.47
N HIS A 198 -8.67 18.36 -2.45
CA HIS A 198 -8.87 19.30 -3.54
C HIS A 198 -10.16 20.06 -3.26
N ARG A 199 -10.04 21.32 -2.88
CA ARG A 199 -11.19 22.10 -2.43
C ARG A 199 -12.07 22.47 -3.61
N SER A 200 -13.23 21.81 -3.70
CA SER A 200 -14.22 22.06 -4.76
C SER A 200 -14.70 23.51 -4.81
N LEU A 201 -14.74 24.21 -3.67
CA LEU A 201 -15.08 25.63 -3.57
C LEU A 201 -14.06 26.55 -4.24
N ASP A 202 -12.79 26.16 -4.24
CA ASP A 202 -11.67 26.93 -4.82
C ASP A 202 -11.39 26.48 -6.27
N CYS A 203 -12.20 25.55 -6.82
CA CYS A 203 -11.97 24.93 -8.12
C CYS A 203 -12.94 25.45 -9.17
N GLU A 204 -12.40 26.13 -10.19
CA GLU A 204 -13.19 26.68 -11.31
C GLU A 204 -13.36 25.68 -12.47
N ARG A 205 -12.74 24.49 -12.38
CA ARG A 205 -12.74 23.52 -13.48
C ARG A 205 -14.07 22.79 -13.58
N GLU A 206 -14.71 22.91 -14.74
CA GLU A 206 -15.93 22.15 -15.04
C GLU A 206 -15.62 20.65 -15.11
N ALA A 207 -16.34 19.83 -14.34
CA ALA A 207 -16.14 18.37 -14.23
C ALA A 207 -14.71 17.95 -13.83
N CYS A 208 -14.17 18.56 -12.78
CA CYS A 208 -12.87 18.19 -12.22
C CYS A 208 -12.84 16.76 -11.66
N THR A 209 -11.92 15.92 -12.13
CA THR A 209 -11.71 14.55 -11.62
C THR A 209 -11.23 14.53 -10.18
N SER A 210 -10.46 15.54 -9.75
CA SER A 210 -10.02 15.64 -8.35
C SER A 210 -11.17 15.98 -7.41
N CYS A 211 -12.07 16.92 -7.78
CA CYS A 211 -13.30 17.17 -7.00
C CYS A 211 -14.14 15.90 -6.90
N ALA A 212 -14.32 15.18 -8.02
CA ALA A 212 -15.11 13.96 -8.02
C ALA A 212 -14.49 12.87 -7.13
N LEU A 213 -13.16 12.74 -7.08
CA LEU A 213 -12.49 11.79 -6.19
C LEU A 213 -12.59 12.23 -4.72
N ASP A 214 -12.49 13.53 -4.44
CA ASP A 214 -12.69 14.10 -3.10
C ASP A 214 -14.11 13.80 -2.58
N ASP A 215 -15.13 14.01 -3.42
CA ASP A 215 -16.52 13.68 -3.11
C ASP A 215 -16.70 12.18 -2.83
N ILE A 216 -16.10 11.31 -3.65
CA ILE A 216 -16.15 9.86 -3.46
C ILE A 216 -15.53 9.48 -2.12
N ILE A 217 -14.30 9.94 -1.84
CA ILE A 217 -13.57 9.60 -0.62
C ILE A 217 -14.31 10.13 0.61
N THR A 218 -14.82 11.35 0.55
CA THR A 218 -15.62 11.94 1.63
C THR A 218 -16.88 11.12 1.88
N GLU A 219 -17.65 10.77 0.85
CA GLU A 219 -18.86 9.96 0.99
C GLU A 219 -18.57 8.55 1.54
N PHE A 220 -17.50 7.89 1.08
CA PHE A 220 -17.11 6.55 1.52
C PHE A 220 -16.66 6.52 2.99
N HIS A 221 -16.03 7.59 3.47
CA HIS A 221 -15.51 7.68 4.84
C HIS A 221 -16.40 8.47 5.81
N SER A 222 -17.53 8.98 5.33
CA SER A 222 -18.58 9.61 6.14
C SER A 222 -19.50 8.57 6.81
N THR A 223 -20.79 8.87 6.93
CA THR A 223 -21.80 7.94 7.46
C THR A 223 -21.92 6.72 6.55
N GLU A 224 -21.88 5.55 7.15
CA GLU A 224 -21.93 4.30 6.42
C GLU A 224 -23.28 4.10 5.71
N LYS A 225 -23.20 3.80 4.41
CA LYS A 225 -24.34 3.50 3.54
C LYS A 225 -24.13 2.13 2.92
N ALA A 226 -25.11 1.24 3.07
CA ALA A 226 -25.04 -0.13 2.55
C ALA A 226 -25.26 -0.21 1.02
N GLU A 227 -25.84 0.82 0.42
CA GLU A 227 -26.07 0.90 -1.02
C GLU A 227 -24.79 1.24 -1.78
N GLY A 228 -24.72 0.84 -3.06
CA GLY A 228 -23.64 1.27 -3.94
C GLY A 228 -23.56 2.79 -4.07
N TYR A 229 -22.42 3.31 -4.50
CA TYR A 229 -22.23 4.72 -4.84
C TYR A 229 -22.26 4.91 -6.35
N GLY A 230 -22.96 5.94 -6.79
CA GLY A 230 -22.99 6.32 -8.20
C GLY A 230 -21.93 7.36 -8.53
N ALA A 231 -20.82 6.95 -9.14
CA ALA A 231 -19.70 7.85 -9.49
C ALA A 231 -19.97 8.71 -10.76
N VAL A 232 -21.11 9.40 -10.79
CA VAL A 232 -21.55 10.20 -11.95
C VAL A 232 -20.58 11.35 -12.26
N ALA A 233 -20.14 12.10 -11.25
CA ALA A 233 -19.20 13.21 -11.43
C ALA A 233 -17.86 12.73 -11.98
N MET A 234 -17.35 11.59 -11.49
CA MET A 234 -16.12 10.98 -11.98
C MET A 234 -16.27 10.48 -13.42
N LEU A 235 -17.42 9.91 -13.77
CA LEU A 235 -17.73 9.49 -15.14
C LEU A 235 -17.77 10.69 -16.09
N GLN A 236 -18.41 11.80 -15.68
CA GLN A 236 -18.46 13.03 -16.45
C GLN A 236 -17.07 13.67 -16.64
N GLY A 237 -16.26 13.73 -15.57
CA GLY A 237 -14.88 14.21 -15.64
C GLY A 237 -13.99 13.34 -16.52
N SER A 238 -14.16 12.02 -16.44
CA SER A 238 -13.48 11.06 -17.31
C SER A 238 -13.89 11.23 -18.78
N TRP A 239 -15.15 11.58 -19.06
CA TRP A 239 -15.64 11.80 -20.43
C TRP A 239 -15.10 13.06 -21.07
N LYS A 240 -15.10 14.16 -20.32
CA LYS A 240 -14.53 15.42 -20.81
C LYS A 240 -13.02 15.38 -20.95
N GLY A 241 -12.31 14.65 -20.07
CA GLY A 241 -10.86 14.54 -20.09
C GLY A 241 -10.30 13.45 -21.01
N GLY A 242 -11.00 12.32 -21.15
CA GLY A 242 -10.46 11.07 -21.72
C GLY A 242 -11.10 10.61 -23.02
N GLY A 243 -12.10 11.34 -23.56
CA GLY A 243 -12.75 11.06 -24.84
C GLY A 243 -13.31 9.63 -24.96
N ASN A 244 -12.49 8.71 -25.48
CA ASN A 244 -12.82 7.29 -25.69
C ASN A 244 -12.87 6.46 -24.40
N LEU A 245 -12.20 6.91 -23.33
CA LEU A 245 -12.12 6.20 -22.05
C LEU A 245 -13.37 6.31 -21.19
N ALA A 246 -14.40 7.02 -21.65
CA ALA A 246 -15.60 7.23 -20.88
C ALA A 246 -16.75 6.32 -21.32
N GLY A 247 -16.73 5.14 -20.71
CA GLY A 247 -17.89 4.47 -20.14
C GLY A 247 -18.91 3.82 -21.07
N TYR A 248 -19.00 4.20 -22.35
CA TYR A 248 -19.98 3.60 -23.26
C TYR A 248 -19.48 2.30 -23.90
N GLN A 249 -18.16 2.13 -23.99
CA GLN A 249 -17.49 0.94 -24.52
C GLN A 249 -16.61 0.30 -23.45
N GLN A 250 -16.35 -0.99 -23.59
CA GLN A 250 -15.36 -1.69 -22.75
C GLN A 250 -13.98 -1.14 -23.06
N GLN A 251 -13.23 -0.83 -22.01
CA GLN A 251 -11.87 -0.29 -22.11
C GLN A 251 -10.93 -1.05 -21.18
N ASP A 252 -9.63 -0.82 -21.36
CA ASP A 252 -8.59 -1.42 -20.56
C ASP A 252 -8.43 -0.69 -19.21
N ALA A 253 -8.37 -1.43 -18.10
CA ALA A 253 -8.21 -0.85 -16.77
C ALA A 253 -6.83 -0.21 -16.56
N HIS A 254 -5.78 -0.70 -17.23
CA HIS A 254 -4.44 -0.11 -17.18
C HIS A 254 -4.40 1.24 -17.91
N GLU A 255 -5.05 1.33 -19.08
CA GLU A 255 -5.19 2.59 -19.81
C GLU A 255 -5.98 3.63 -18.98
N TYR A 256 -7.07 3.19 -18.33
CA TYR A 256 -7.80 4.06 -17.42
C TYR A 256 -6.99 4.48 -16.18
N LEU A 257 -6.15 3.60 -15.61
CA LEU A 257 -5.22 3.98 -14.53
C LEU A 257 -4.28 5.10 -14.99
N GLN A 258 -3.65 4.95 -16.15
CA GLN A 258 -2.73 5.96 -16.67
C GLN A 258 -3.44 7.29 -16.91
N PHE A 259 -4.64 7.24 -17.49
CA PHE A 259 -5.49 8.41 -17.69
C PHE A 259 -5.82 9.10 -16.37
N ILE A 260 -6.35 8.37 -15.38
CA ILE A 260 -6.82 9.00 -14.14
C ILE A 260 -5.64 9.53 -13.32
N LEU A 261 -4.50 8.84 -13.25
CA LEU A 261 -3.31 9.37 -12.58
C LEU A 261 -2.81 10.67 -13.23
N ASN A 262 -2.75 10.72 -14.57
CA ASN A 262 -2.33 11.93 -15.28
C ASN A 262 -3.35 13.08 -15.14
N SER A 263 -4.64 12.76 -15.16
CA SER A 263 -5.72 13.72 -14.91
C SER A 263 -5.61 14.30 -13.49
N LEU A 264 -5.45 13.44 -12.49
CA LEU A 264 -5.30 13.83 -11.09
C LEU A 264 -4.01 14.62 -10.84
N HIS A 265 -2.91 14.28 -11.51
CA HIS A 265 -1.69 15.08 -11.51
C HIS A 265 -1.98 16.50 -12.00
N THR A 266 -2.60 16.63 -13.18
CA THR A 266 -2.91 17.93 -13.80
C THR A 266 -3.87 18.78 -12.95
N THR A 267 -4.78 18.14 -12.20
CA THR A 267 -5.76 18.82 -11.32
C THR A 267 -5.25 19.18 -9.94
N ASN A 268 -4.25 18.47 -9.44
CA ASN A 268 -3.65 18.73 -8.12
C ASN A 268 -2.29 19.42 -8.22
N LEU A 269 -1.86 19.82 -9.42
CA LEU A 269 -0.69 20.66 -9.63
C LEU A 269 -1.09 22.13 -9.52
N GLU A 270 -0.35 22.88 -8.72
CA GLU A 270 -0.50 24.34 -8.64
C GLU A 270 -0.03 24.99 -9.95
N GLU A 271 -0.56 26.16 -10.28
CA GLU A 271 -0.27 26.80 -11.57
C GLU A 271 1.21 27.19 -11.72
N ASP A 272 1.86 27.51 -10.61
CA ASP A 272 3.26 27.91 -10.54
C ASP A 272 4.24 26.70 -10.62
N GLU A 273 3.76 25.47 -10.42
CA GLU A 273 4.56 24.24 -10.45
C GLU A 273 4.55 23.52 -11.82
N LYS A 274 3.87 24.09 -12.83
CA LYS A 274 3.71 23.48 -14.17
C LYS A 274 5.03 23.30 -14.95
N GLU A 275 6.11 23.98 -14.56
CA GLU A 275 7.42 23.89 -15.22
C GLU A 275 8.39 22.89 -14.56
N GLU A 276 8.01 22.26 -13.45
CA GLU A 276 8.88 21.29 -12.78
C GLU A 276 8.99 19.99 -13.58
N LYS A 277 10.20 19.40 -13.61
CA LYS A 277 10.38 18.05 -14.16
C LYS A 277 9.54 17.06 -13.37
N ALA A 278 9.03 16.02 -14.03
CA ALA A 278 8.26 14.96 -13.38
C ALA A 278 8.98 14.29 -12.18
N GLU A 279 10.32 14.39 -12.12
CA GLU A 279 11.15 13.90 -11.02
C GLU A 279 10.96 14.70 -9.71
N ASP A 280 10.68 16.00 -9.82
CA ASP A 280 10.69 16.98 -8.73
C ASP A 280 9.28 17.51 -8.37
N CYS A 281 8.26 17.14 -9.15
CA CYS A 281 6.88 17.56 -8.94
C CYS A 281 6.32 17.17 -7.55
N ASN A 282 5.74 18.16 -6.85
CA ASN A 282 5.21 17.99 -5.49
C ASN A 282 3.75 17.53 -5.39
N CYS A 283 3.06 17.31 -6.50
CA CYS A 283 1.66 16.86 -6.47
C CYS A 283 1.52 15.48 -5.80
N VAL A 284 0.36 15.22 -5.19
CA VAL A 284 0.09 13.96 -4.48
C VAL A 284 0.34 12.72 -5.34
N ILE A 285 0.03 12.78 -6.64
CA ILE A 285 0.17 11.64 -7.55
C ILE A 285 1.63 11.29 -7.78
N HIS A 286 2.47 12.26 -8.12
CA HIS A 286 3.90 11.98 -8.30
C HIS A 286 4.58 11.61 -6.99
N ARG A 287 4.18 12.19 -5.86
CA ARG A 287 4.72 11.78 -4.55
C ARG A 287 4.33 10.36 -4.14
N ALA A 288 3.17 9.87 -4.56
CA ALA A 288 2.69 8.52 -4.23
C ALA A 288 3.12 7.45 -5.25
N PHE A 289 3.09 7.75 -6.56
CA PHE A 289 3.24 6.76 -7.63
C PHE A 289 4.48 6.93 -8.50
N CYS A 290 5.15 8.10 -8.51
CA CYS A 290 6.27 8.35 -9.43
C CYS A 290 7.60 7.80 -8.91
N GLY A 291 8.11 6.76 -9.57
CA GLY A 291 9.47 6.26 -9.42
C GLY A 291 10.42 6.77 -10.51
N LEU A 292 11.71 6.45 -10.37
CA LEU A 292 12.72 6.67 -11.41
C LEU A 292 13.38 5.35 -11.79
N MET A 293 13.34 5.05 -13.08
CA MET A 293 14.01 3.93 -13.72
C MET A 293 15.36 4.39 -14.25
N ARG A 294 16.40 3.58 -14.11
CA ARG A 294 17.71 3.81 -14.75
C ARG A 294 17.87 2.87 -15.94
N SER A 295 17.95 3.43 -17.13
CA SER A 295 18.28 2.71 -18.36
C SER A 295 19.79 2.83 -18.63
N THR A 296 20.51 1.72 -18.61
CA THR A 296 21.96 1.67 -18.89
C THR A 296 22.19 0.92 -20.20
N VAL A 297 22.88 1.56 -21.14
CA VAL A 297 23.27 0.97 -22.43
C VAL A 297 24.79 0.93 -22.53
N VAL A 298 25.33 -0.26 -22.79
CA VAL A 298 26.77 -0.51 -22.95
C VAL A 298 27.05 -0.92 -24.39
N CYS A 299 27.84 -0.13 -25.11
CA CYS A 299 28.24 -0.44 -26.48
C CYS A 299 29.14 -1.68 -26.52
N SER A 300 28.86 -2.64 -27.40
CA SER A 300 29.66 -3.87 -27.51
C SER A 300 31.09 -3.63 -27.98
N LYS A 301 31.31 -2.61 -28.82
CA LYS A 301 32.60 -2.28 -29.46
C LYS A 301 33.49 -1.44 -28.55
N CYS A 302 33.12 -0.19 -28.26
CA CYS A 302 33.96 0.74 -27.47
C CYS A 302 33.74 0.63 -25.96
N LYS A 303 32.77 -0.17 -25.49
CA LYS A 303 32.41 -0.30 -24.07
C LYS A 303 31.93 1.01 -23.41
N ASN A 304 31.63 2.04 -24.20
CA ASN A 304 31.02 3.26 -23.67
C ASN A 304 29.68 2.96 -23.00
N VAL A 305 29.44 3.60 -21.86
CA VAL A 305 28.25 3.41 -21.03
C VAL A 305 27.42 4.70 -21.06
N THR A 306 26.21 4.61 -21.60
CA THR A 306 25.23 5.71 -21.55
C THR A 306 24.13 5.37 -20.57
N THR A 307 23.80 6.31 -19.67
CA THR A 307 22.74 6.14 -18.67
C THR A 307 21.68 7.21 -18.85
N ALA A 308 20.41 6.84 -18.80
CA ALA A 308 19.26 7.75 -18.73
C ALA A 308 18.42 7.42 -17.49
N LEU A 309 17.78 8.45 -16.93
CA LEU A 309 16.77 8.31 -15.88
C LEU A 309 15.41 8.60 -16.50
N ASP A 310 14.50 7.64 -16.37
CA ASP A 310 13.16 7.70 -16.97
C ASP A 310 12.13 7.59 -15.83
N PRO A 311 11.24 8.58 -15.63
CA PRO A 311 10.18 8.49 -14.64
C PRO A 311 9.15 7.41 -15.03
N PHE A 312 8.56 6.75 -14.03
CA PHE A 312 7.51 5.75 -14.24
C PHE A 312 6.46 5.83 -13.12
N MET A 313 5.20 5.53 -13.45
CA MET A 313 4.11 5.40 -12.47
C MET A 313 3.61 3.96 -12.31
N ASP A 314 4.00 3.06 -13.22
CA ASP A 314 3.67 1.64 -13.18
C ASP A 314 4.79 0.80 -13.82
N LEU A 315 4.83 -0.50 -13.49
CA LEU A 315 5.69 -1.48 -14.16
C LEU A 315 4.84 -2.44 -14.98
N SER A 316 4.97 -2.38 -16.30
CA SER A 316 4.27 -3.29 -17.22
C SER A 316 5.15 -4.49 -17.60
N LEU A 317 4.88 -5.66 -17.01
CA LEU A 317 5.72 -6.87 -17.08
C LEU A 317 5.24 -7.89 -18.12
N ASP A 318 6.19 -8.50 -18.84
CA ASP A 318 5.89 -9.55 -19.83
C ASP A 318 5.75 -10.94 -19.19
N LEU A 319 4.72 -11.68 -19.57
CA LEU A 319 4.40 -13.01 -19.03
C LEU A 319 5.00 -14.18 -19.83
N LYS A 320 6.03 -13.94 -20.66
CA LYS A 320 6.60 -15.00 -21.51
C LYS A 320 7.17 -16.14 -20.66
N SER A 321 6.63 -17.35 -20.72
CA SER A 321 7.27 -18.48 -20.03
C SER A 321 8.70 -18.66 -20.56
N SER A 322 9.67 -18.82 -19.65
CA SER A 322 11.04 -19.27 -19.94
C SER A 322 11.03 -20.75 -20.36
N ALA A 323 10.20 -21.10 -21.35
CA ALA A 323 10.21 -22.45 -21.89
C ALA A 323 11.61 -22.70 -22.51
N PRO A 324 12.40 -23.68 -22.02
CA PRO A 324 13.55 -24.12 -22.77
C PRO A 324 13.06 -24.59 -24.13
N LYS A 325 13.77 -24.23 -25.21
CA LYS A 325 13.49 -24.69 -26.58
C LYS A 325 13.23 -26.20 -26.53
N LYS A 326 11.99 -26.63 -26.83
CA LYS A 326 11.56 -28.04 -26.80
C LYS A 326 12.59 -28.92 -27.52
N LYS A 327 13.21 -29.86 -26.80
CA LYS A 327 13.68 -31.11 -27.44
C LYS A 327 12.43 -31.88 -27.86
N LYS A 328 12.38 -32.34 -29.11
CA LYS A 328 11.16 -32.81 -29.79
C LYS A 328 10.44 -34.04 -29.19
N ASN A 329 10.88 -34.64 -28.07
CA ASN A 329 10.43 -35.97 -27.64
C ASN A 329 10.10 -36.11 -26.14
N GLU A 330 9.40 -35.16 -25.50
CA GLU A 330 8.89 -35.36 -24.13
C GLU A 330 7.41 -34.99 -24.02
N ALA A 331 6.68 -35.76 -23.19
CA ALA A 331 5.25 -35.66 -22.92
C ALA A 331 4.82 -34.24 -22.49
N PRO A 332 3.53 -33.85 -22.65
CA PRO A 332 3.07 -32.51 -22.29
C PRO A 332 3.22 -32.29 -20.78
N VAL A 333 4.29 -31.60 -20.39
CA VAL A 333 4.48 -31.07 -19.04
C VAL A 333 3.40 -30.02 -18.80
N ALA A 334 2.75 -30.09 -17.63
CA ALA A 334 1.74 -29.12 -17.17
C ALA A 334 2.24 -27.67 -17.36
N PRO A 335 1.36 -26.69 -17.63
CA PRO A 335 1.77 -25.30 -17.79
C PRO A 335 2.61 -24.85 -16.58
N GLN A 336 3.87 -24.46 -16.83
CA GLN A 336 4.75 -23.97 -15.79
C GLN A 336 4.11 -22.74 -15.14
N ALA A 337 3.96 -22.80 -13.82
CA ALA A 337 3.59 -21.67 -12.98
C ALA A 337 4.57 -20.51 -13.23
N ILE A 338 4.04 -19.32 -13.54
CA ILE A 338 4.85 -18.10 -13.67
C ILE A 338 4.89 -17.44 -12.29
N ASP A 339 6.05 -17.02 -11.81
CA ASP A 339 6.18 -16.20 -10.60
C ASP A 339 6.36 -14.71 -10.98
N LEU A 340 5.86 -13.81 -10.13
CA LEU A 340 6.04 -12.36 -10.27
C LEU A 340 7.52 -12.00 -10.17
N THR A 341 8.25 -12.68 -9.29
CA THR A 341 9.70 -12.50 -9.12
C THR A 341 10.44 -12.79 -10.44
N ASP A 342 10.11 -13.90 -11.11
CA ASP A 342 10.65 -14.22 -12.44
C ASP A 342 10.32 -13.14 -13.49
N CYS A 343 9.16 -12.49 -13.40
CA CYS A 343 8.79 -11.39 -14.28
C CYS A 343 9.67 -10.15 -14.05
N LEU A 344 9.94 -9.81 -12.79
CA LEU A 344 10.79 -8.69 -12.40
C LEU A 344 12.28 -8.94 -12.72
N ASP A 345 12.76 -10.16 -12.51
CA ASP A 345 14.11 -10.58 -12.89
C ASP A 345 14.34 -10.40 -14.39
N ARG A 346 13.38 -10.83 -15.21
CA ARG A 346 13.46 -10.66 -16.67
C ARG A 346 13.38 -9.19 -17.07
N PHE A 347 12.51 -8.42 -16.43
CA PHE A 347 12.37 -6.99 -16.69
C PHE A 347 13.68 -6.22 -16.42
N THR A 348 14.44 -6.61 -15.40
CA THR A 348 15.73 -5.99 -15.04
C THR A 348 16.95 -6.71 -15.60
N SER A 349 16.75 -7.77 -16.39
CA SER A 349 17.83 -8.51 -17.03
C SER A 349 18.44 -7.74 -18.19
N PRO A 350 19.74 -7.95 -18.50
CA PRO A 350 20.35 -7.33 -19.67
C PRO A 350 19.77 -7.90 -20.97
N GLU A 351 19.31 -7.03 -21.87
CA GLU A 351 18.88 -7.37 -23.23
C GLU A 351 19.94 -6.91 -24.26
N ILE A 352 20.04 -7.65 -25.36
CA ILE A 352 20.96 -7.31 -26.47
C ILE A 352 20.17 -6.53 -27.52
N LEU A 353 20.56 -5.28 -27.74
CA LEU A 353 20.10 -4.46 -28.85
C LEU A 353 20.91 -4.82 -30.11
N GLN A 354 20.20 -5.05 -31.20
CA GLN A 354 20.83 -5.34 -32.49
C GLN A 354 21.49 -4.08 -33.07
N ALA A 355 22.45 -4.24 -33.99
CA ALA A 355 23.15 -3.10 -34.59
C ALA A 355 22.21 -2.13 -35.32
N SER A 356 21.09 -2.62 -35.85
CA SER A 356 20.04 -1.80 -36.47
C SER A 356 19.30 -0.89 -35.49
N GLU A 357 19.30 -1.21 -34.20
CA GLU A 357 18.50 -0.56 -33.16
C GLU A 357 19.29 0.47 -32.33
N TYR A 358 20.63 0.48 -32.44
CA TYR A 358 21.50 1.35 -31.64
C TYR A 358 22.62 1.97 -32.47
N ARG A 359 22.71 3.31 -32.44
CA ARG A 359 23.85 4.07 -32.98
C ARG A 359 24.68 4.63 -31.84
N CYS A 360 25.93 4.17 -31.74
CA CYS A 360 26.85 4.62 -30.69
C CYS A 360 27.43 6.00 -31.06
N ARG A 361 27.37 6.97 -30.12
CA ARG A 361 27.94 8.32 -30.30
C ARG A 361 29.47 8.32 -30.37
N GLU A 362 30.12 7.48 -29.56
CA GLU A 362 31.60 7.37 -29.53
C GLU A 362 32.19 6.65 -30.74
N CYS A 363 31.48 5.63 -31.27
CA CYS A 363 31.92 4.93 -32.49
C CYS A 363 31.42 5.61 -33.78
N ASP A 364 30.58 6.62 -33.65
CA ASP A 364 29.76 7.24 -34.72
C ASP A 364 29.23 6.23 -35.76
N SER A 365 28.71 5.10 -35.29
CA SER A 365 28.26 4.00 -36.16
C SER A 365 27.23 3.12 -35.45
N GLN A 366 26.49 2.35 -36.25
CA GLN A 366 25.58 1.31 -35.77
C GLN A 366 26.36 0.18 -35.10
N GLN A 367 26.01 -0.15 -33.87
CA GLN A 367 26.71 -1.14 -33.05
C GLN A 367 25.68 -1.97 -32.28
N SER A 368 25.98 -3.23 -32.01
CA SER A 368 25.23 -3.94 -30.98
C SER A 368 25.53 -3.34 -29.61
N ALA A 369 24.55 -3.39 -28.71
CA ALA A 369 24.72 -2.90 -27.35
C ALA A 369 23.95 -3.78 -26.37
N THR A 370 24.34 -3.73 -25.10
CA THR A 370 23.60 -4.37 -24.01
C THR A 370 22.84 -3.28 -23.25
N LYS A 371 21.51 -3.38 -23.20
CA LYS A 371 20.65 -2.48 -22.44
C LYS A 371 20.15 -3.19 -21.18
N ARG A 372 20.04 -2.47 -20.07
CA ARG A 372 19.53 -2.99 -18.81
C ARG A 372 18.75 -1.91 -18.08
N PHE A 373 17.64 -2.30 -17.45
CA PHE A 373 16.92 -1.46 -16.50
C PHE A 373 17.28 -1.79 -15.05
N ALA A 374 17.27 -0.77 -14.21
CA ALA A 374 17.34 -0.90 -12.76
C ALA A 374 16.46 0.16 -12.11
N LEU A 375 15.80 -0.17 -10.99
CA LEU A 375 15.02 0.78 -10.23
C LEU A 375 15.99 1.73 -9.49
N SER A 376 15.84 3.04 -9.67
CA SER A 376 16.73 4.04 -9.04
C SER A 376 16.05 4.77 -7.89
N ARG A 377 14.78 5.16 -8.05
CA ARG A 377 13.91 5.68 -6.99
C ARG A 377 12.61 4.90 -7.01
N LEU A 378 12.24 4.31 -5.89
CA LEU A 378 11.00 3.55 -5.78
C LEU A 378 9.86 4.45 -5.32
N PRO A 379 8.65 4.31 -5.87
CA PRO A 379 7.48 5.06 -5.40
C PRO A 379 6.87 4.41 -4.14
N PRO A 380 6.24 5.17 -3.23
CA PRO A 380 5.51 4.60 -2.09
C PRO A 380 4.42 3.60 -2.49
N VAL A 381 3.80 3.80 -3.64
CA VAL A 381 2.80 2.90 -4.23
C VAL A 381 3.30 2.44 -5.59
N LEU A 382 3.41 1.13 -5.78
CA LEU A 382 3.89 0.49 -7.00
C LEU A 382 2.77 -0.31 -7.67
N PRO A 383 2.11 0.26 -8.69
CA PRO A 383 1.29 -0.49 -9.62
C PRO A 383 2.15 -1.37 -10.52
N ILE A 384 1.79 -2.64 -10.63
CA ILE A 384 2.37 -3.60 -11.56
C ILE A 384 1.26 -4.10 -12.48
N HIS A 385 1.44 -3.88 -13.77
CA HIS A 385 0.55 -4.39 -14.82
C HIS A 385 1.17 -5.65 -15.44
N LEU A 386 0.39 -6.73 -15.52
CA LEU A 386 0.79 -7.96 -16.17
C LEU A 386 0.27 -7.97 -17.61
N LYS A 387 1.18 -7.92 -18.60
CA LYS A 387 0.85 -7.87 -20.03
C LYS A 387 0.24 -9.19 -20.51
N ARG A 388 -1.05 -9.38 -20.23
CA ARG A 388 -1.82 -10.58 -20.58
C ARG A 388 -2.27 -10.60 -22.03
N PHE A 389 -2.26 -9.48 -22.73
CA PHE A 389 -2.68 -9.41 -24.12
C PHE A 389 -1.47 -9.36 -25.04
N SER A 390 -1.40 -10.29 -25.99
CA SER A 390 -0.33 -10.35 -26.98
C SER A 390 -0.90 -10.36 -28.39
N HIS A 391 -0.34 -9.51 -29.25
CA HIS A 391 -0.64 -9.50 -30.67
C HIS A 391 0.31 -10.44 -31.41
N SER A 392 -0.23 -11.50 -32.01
CA SER A 392 0.54 -12.40 -32.85
C SER A 392 0.89 -11.68 -34.16
N LYS A 393 2.17 -11.66 -34.56
CA LYS A 393 2.57 -11.09 -35.87
C LYS A 393 2.15 -11.97 -37.05
N SER A 394 1.78 -13.23 -36.80
CA SER A 394 1.44 -14.23 -37.83
C SER A 394 -0.05 -14.51 -37.98
N SER A 395 -0.88 -14.09 -37.01
CA SER A 395 -2.33 -14.12 -37.12
C SER A 395 -2.87 -12.76 -36.71
N SER A 396 -3.82 -12.20 -37.45
CA SER A 396 -4.51 -10.94 -37.11
C SER A 396 -5.39 -11.05 -35.87
N THR A 397 -5.12 -12.01 -34.99
CA THR A 397 -5.86 -12.35 -33.79
C THR A 397 -4.97 -12.13 -32.57
N SER A 398 -5.44 -11.27 -31.67
CA SER A 398 -4.83 -11.09 -30.35
C SER A 398 -5.31 -12.18 -29.40
N ILE A 399 -4.43 -12.66 -28.52
CA ILE A 399 -4.72 -13.76 -27.59
C ILE A 399 -4.52 -13.26 -26.16
N LYS A 400 -5.47 -13.58 -25.27
CA LYS A 400 -5.35 -13.39 -23.83
C LYS A 400 -4.55 -14.55 -23.23
N LEU A 401 -3.57 -14.22 -22.40
CA LEU A 401 -2.79 -15.16 -21.60
C LEU A 401 -3.49 -15.36 -20.26
N ASP A 402 -4.25 -16.44 -20.15
CA ASP A 402 -4.89 -16.89 -18.91
C ASP A 402 -3.91 -17.67 -17.99
N ALA A 403 -2.60 -17.58 -18.26
CA ALA A 403 -1.60 -18.24 -17.43
C ALA A 403 -1.64 -17.69 -15.99
N LYS A 404 -1.73 -18.59 -15.00
CA LYS A 404 -1.68 -18.20 -13.59
C LYS A 404 -0.29 -17.67 -13.24
N VAL A 405 -0.29 -16.50 -12.60
CA VAL A 405 0.92 -15.85 -12.08
C VAL A 405 0.82 -15.90 -10.56
N HIS A 406 1.84 -16.45 -9.91
CA HIS A 406 1.98 -16.40 -8.46
C HIS A 406 2.56 -15.03 -8.09
N PHE A 407 2.00 -14.40 -7.07
CA PHE A 407 2.47 -13.12 -6.56
C PHE A 407 2.44 -13.17 -5.03
N PRO A 408 3.48 -12.68 -4.35
CA PRO A 408 3.55 -12.74 -2.89
C PRO A 408 2.75 -11.61 -2.25
N THR A 409 2.30 -11.79 -1.02
CA THR A 409 1.74 -10.69 -0.21
C THR A 409 2.80 -9.66 0.16
N VAL A 410 4.06 -10.09 0.34
CA VAL A 410 5.20 -9.23 0.64
C VAL A 410 6.24 -9.35 -0.47
N LEU A 411 6.64 -8.22 -1.06
CA LEU A 411 7.56 -8.13 -2.17
C LEU A 411 8.83 -7.36 -1.76
N ASP A 412 9.98 -8.01 -1.86
CA ASP A 412 11.29 -7.36 -1.68
C ASP A 412 11.80 -6.85 -3.03
N LEU A 413 11.97 -5.53 -3.14
CA LEU A 413 12.47 -4.89 -4.36
C LEU A 413 13.99 -4.67 -4.36
N GLN A 414 14.70 -5.00 -3.28
CA GLN A 414 16.15 -4.81 -3.15
C GLN A 414 16.95 -5.39 -4.33
N PRO A 415 16.65 -6.59 -4.89
CA PRO A 415 17.41 -7.16 -6.01
C PRO A 415 17.37 -6.29 -7.27
N TYR A 416 16.32 -5.49 -7.43
CA TYR A 416 16.04 -4.71 -8.63
C TYR A 416 16.54 -3.26 -8.54
N VAL A 417 16.95 -2.82 -7.34
CA VAL A 417 17.49 -1.48 -7.12
C VAL A 417 18.95 -1.40 -7.57
N GLY A 418 19.25 -0.45 -8.44
CA GLY A 418 20.60 -0.23 -8.95
C GLY A 418 21.51 0.34 -7.87
N ARG A 419 22.47 -0.45 -7.35
CA ARG A 419 23.51 0.09 -6.46
C ARG A 419 24.27 1.21 -7.16
N PRO A 420 24.43 2.39 -6.54
CA PRO A 420 25.35 3.40 -7.05
C PRO A 420 26.74 2.77 -7.12
N ARG A 421 27.33 2.70 -8.32
CA ARG A 421 28.76 2.41 -8.42
C ARG A 421 29.50 3.56 -7.73
N SER A 422 29.95 3.34 -6.50
CA SER A 422 30.99 4.18 -5.91
C SER A 422 32.13 4.25 -6.92
N LYS A 423 32.50 5.46 -7.34
CA LYS A 423 33.69 5.70 -8.17
C LYS A 423 34.89 5.23 -7.35
N LYS A 424 35.27 3.95 -7.46
CA LYS A 424 36.61 3.52 -7.06
C LYS A 424 37.58 4.17 -8.03
N GLY A 425 38.22 5.23 -7.54
CA GLY A 425 39.48 5.72 -8.07
C GLY A 425 40.52 4.59 -8.09
N SER A 426 41.39 4.71 -9.08
CA SER A 426 42.60 3.96 -9.39
C SER A 426 43.31 3.20 -8.25
N ASN A 427 43.86 2.04 -8.66
CA ASN A 427 44.91 1.24 -8.03
C ASN A 427 44.61 0.59 -6.68
N GLU A 428 44.49 -0.74 -6.67
CA GLU A 428 45.49 -1.60 -5.99
C GLU A 428 45.20 -3.09 -6.21
N THR A 429 46.30 -3.83 -6.17
CA THR A 429 46.53 -5.22 -6.54
C THR A 429 45.95 -6.26 -5.57
N ASN A 430 45.56 -7.41 -6.13
CA ASN A 430 45.54 -8.77 -5.58
C ASN A 430 45.29 -9.00 -4.07
N GLY A 431 44.18 -9.68 -3.80
CA GLY A 431 44.16 -10.84 -2.89
C GLY A 431 43.80 -10.58 -1.43
N ALA A 432 42.52 -10.76 -1.08
CA ALA A 432 42.13 -11.31 0.23
C ALA A 432 40.69 -11.82 0.17
N LYS A 433 40.52 -13.12 0.45
CA LYS A 433 39.26 -13.68 0.96
C LYS A 433 38.98 -13.04 2.32
N ASN A 434 37.77 -12.54 2.52
CA ASN A 434 36.99 -12.35 3.76
C ASN A 434 35.78 -11.50 3.32
N GLY A 435 34.53 -11.94 3.42
CA GLY A 435 33.94 -12.42 4.65
C GLY A 435 33.82 -11.26 5.63
N ASP A 436 33.22 -10.13 5.21
CA ASP A 436 32.60 -9.11 6.07
C ASP A 436 32.20 -7.88 5.21
N ALA A 437 30.91 -7.76 4.92
CA ALA A 437 30.32 -6.54 4.37
C ALA A 437 28.88 -6.36 4.88
N ASP A 438 28.71 -6.41 6.20
CA ASP A 438 27.59 -5.77 6.88
C ASP A 438 28.10 -4.50 7.56
N LYS A 439 28.13 -3.39 6.81
CA LYS A 439 28.37 -2.04 7.35
C LYS A 439 27.46 -1.05 6.63
N GLY A 440 26.33 -0.78 7.28
CA GLY A 440 25.30 0.16 6.87
C GLY A 440 24.14 -0.55 6.19
N ALA A 441 23.25 -1.15 6.97
CA ALA A 441 21.99 -1.71 6.49
C ALA A 441 21.17 -0.59 5.83
N SER A 442 21.34 -0.42 4.51
CA SER A 442 20.37 0.31 3.72
C SER A 442 19.02 -0.36 3.95
N PRO A 443 18.03 0.37 4.40
CA PRO A 443 16.77 -0.25 4.76
C PRO A 443 16.14 -0.91 3.53
N ARG A 444 15.51 -2.06 3.76
CA ARG A 444 15.07 -2.94 2.68
C ARG A 444 13.75 -2.40 2.14
N PRO A 445 13.64 -2.14 0.83
CA PRO A 445 12.39 -1.66 0.24
C PRO A 445 11.39 -2.81 0.16
N ILE A 446 10.71 -3.06 1.28
CA ILE A 446 9.70 -4.10 1.44
C ILE A 446 8.34 -3.49 1.16
N TYR A 447 7.60 -4.14 0.28
CA TYR A 447 6.27 -3.72 -0.13
C TYR A 447 5.24 -4.78 0.23
N GLU A 448 4.05 -4.35 0.61
CA GLU A 448 2.91 -5.18 0.97
C GLU A 448 1.79 -5.02 -0.06
N LEU A 449 1.18 -6.13 -0.46
CA LEU A 449 0.09 -6.16 -1.42
C LEU A 449 -1.15 -5.50 -0.81
N SER A 450 -1.69 -4.50 -1.51
CA SER A 450 -2.83 -3.69 -1.06
C SER A 450 -4.08 -3.90 -1.93
N SER A 451 -3.92 -4.09 -3.24
CA SER A 451 -5.03 -4.33 -4.15
C SER A 451 -4.63 -5.24 -5.32
N VAL A 452 -5.60 -6.01 -5.83
CA VAL A 452 -5.47 -6.88 -7.01
C VAL A 452 -6.65 -6.65 -7.93
N ILE A 453 -6.40 -6.23 -9.17
CA ILE A 453 -7.42 -6.14 -10.22
C ILE A 453 -7.38 -7.41 -11.06
N VAL A 454 -8.55 -7.98 -11.37
CA VAL A 454 -8.70 -9.19 -12.18
C VAL A 454 -9.60 -8.92 -13.36
N HIS A 455 -9.21 -9.45 -14.52
CA HIS A 455 -10.03 -9.42 -15.72
C HIS A 455 -10.59 -10.82 -16.05
N LYS A 456 -11.91 -10.98 -15.89
CA LYS A 456 -12.65 -12.20 -16.22
C LYS A 456 -13.17 -12.10 -17.66
N GLY A 457 -12.98 -13.13 -18.47
CA GLY A 457 -13.48 -13.15 -19.86
C GLY A 457 -12.37 -13.02 -20.91
N LYS A 458 -12.78 -12.72 -22.15
CA LYS A 458 -11.93 -12.62 -23.36
C LYS A 458 -11.41 -11.20 -23.54
N MET A 459 -10.43 -11.01 -24.43
CA MET A 459 -9.82 -9.69 -24.66
C MET A 459 -10.82 -8.61 -25.11
N ASP A 460 -11.77 -8.97 -25.97
CA ASP A 460 -12.79 -8.10 -26.56
C ASP A 460 -14.08 -8.03 -25.75
N SER A 461 -14.21 -8.90 -24.73
CA SER A 461 -15.37 -8.94 -23.86
C SER A 461 -15.04 -9.58 -22.52
N GLY A 462 -15.13 -8.78 -21.46
CA GLY A 462 -14.88 -9.25 -20.11
C GLY A 462 -15.48 -8.35 -19.04
N HIS A 463 -15.12 -8.68 -17.80
CA HIS A 463 -15.58 -8.01 -16.60
C HIS A 463 -14.42 -7.88 -15.61
N TYR A 464 -14.26 -6.68 -15.08
CA TYR A 464 -13.24 -6.40 -14.08
C TYR A 464 -13.81 -6.51 -12.67
N VAL A 465 -13.05 -7.13 -11.78
CA VAL A 465 -13.28 -7.10 -10.33
C VAL A 465 -11.99 -6.74 -9.60
N SER A 466 -12.09 -6.14 -8.42
CA SER A 466 -10.92 -5.81 -7.61
C SER A 466 -11.01 -6.42 -6.22
N TYR A 467 -9.90 -6.89 -5.71
CA TYR A 467 -9.71 -7.18 -4.30
C TYR A 467 -8.95 -6.01 -3.68
N ALA A 468 -9.40 -5.49 -2.55
CA ALA A 468 -8.64 -4.50 -1.78
C ALA A 468 -8.59 -4.90 -0.31
N ARG A 469 -7.47 -4.58 0.33
CA ARG A 469 -7.23 -4.85 1.74
C ARG A 469 -7.56 -3.62 2.59
N GLU A 470 -8.31 -3.82 3.66
CA GLU A 470 -8.56 -2.81 4.69
C GLU A 470 -8.21 -3.42 6.05
N GLY A 471 -7.17 -2.89 6.71
CA GLY A 471 -6.58 -3.54 7.89
C GLY A 471 -5.94 -4.88 7.51
N ASP A 472 -6.36 -5.96 8.16
CA ASP A 472 -5.87 -7.32 7.90
C ASP A 472 -6.89 -8.19 7.12
N GLU A 473 -7.98 -7.58 6.65
CA GLU A 473 -9.05 -8.27 5.93
C GLU A 473 -9.08 -7.89 4.44
N TRP A 474 -9.50 -8.85 3.62
CA TRP A 474 -9.62 -8.69 2.17
C TRP A 474 -11.09 -8.62 1.74
N PHE A 475 -11.39 -7.69 0.83
CA PHE A 475 -12.72 -7.50 0.29
C PHE A 475 -12.70 -7.57 -1.23
N LEU A 476 -13.61 -8.35 -1.80
CA LEU A 476 -13.91 -8.39 -3.23
C LEU A 476 -14.95 -7.32 -3.56
N PHE A 477 -14.61 -6.45 -4.49
CA PHE A 477 -15.47 -5.43 -5.07
C PHE A 477 -15.83 -5.87 -6.50
N ASP A 478 -17.10 -6.17 -6.68
CA ASP A 478 -17.73 -6.54 -7.95
C ASP A 478 -18.84 -5.53 -8.22
N ASP A 479 -18.43 -4.40 -8.81
CA ASP A 479 -19.25 -3.18 -8.94
C ASP A 479 -19.88 -2.77 -7.60
N SER A 480 -21.22 -2.84 -7.47
CA SER A 480 -21.94 -2.44 -6.26
C SER A 480 -21.86 -3.48 -5.14
N LYS A 481 -21.40 -4.70 -5.45
CA LYS A 481 -21.32 -5.80 -4.50
C LYS A 481 -19.96 -5.82 -3.82
N VAL A 482 -19.97 -5.82 -2.49
CA VAL A 482 -18.77 -5.94 -1.66
C VAL A 482 -18.87 -7.19 -0.80
N VAL A 483 -17.84 -8.03 -0.80
CA VAL A 483 -17.84 -9.32 -0.08
C VAL A 483 -16.50 -9.52 0.63
N LEU A 484 -16.53 -9.92 1.90
CA LEU A 484 -15.34 -10.36 2.63
C LEU A 484 -14.81 -11.68 2.02
N VAL A 485 -13.51 -11.77 1.76
CA VAL A 485 -12.88 -12.96 1.18
C VAL A 485 -11.61 -13.33 1.94
N GLU A 486 -11.20 -14.60 1.82
CA GLU A 486 -9.94 -15.08 2.39
C GLU A 486 -8.75 -14.67 1.52
N GLU A 487 -7.60 -14.39 2.12
CA GLU A 487 -6.36 -14.08 1.40
C GLU A 487 -5.98 -15.18 0.38
N LYS A 488 -6.27 -16.44 0.70
CA LYS A 488 -6.03 -17.57 -0.19
C LYS A 488 -6.78 -17.44 -1.53
N GLU A 489 -8.00 -16.89 -1.50
CA GLU A 489 -8.77 -16.63 -2.72
C GLU A 489 -8.11 -15.54 -3.55
N VAL A 490 -7.66 -14.46 -2.91
CA VAL A 490 -6.95 -13.34 -3.55
C VAL A 490 -5.69 -13.84 -4.26
N LEU A 491 -4.84 -14.60 -3.56
CA LEU A 491 -3.60 -15.17 -4.11
C LEU A 491 -3.84 -16.25 -5.19
N ALA A 492 -5.04 -16.81 -5.26
CA ALA A 492 -5.41 -17.77 -6.29
C ALA A 492 -5.89 -17.09 -7.58
N ALA A 493 -6.20 -15.80 -7.55
CA ALA A 493 -6.83 -15.07 -8.64
C ALA A 493 -5.90 -14.84 -9.85
N GLU A 494 -6.49 -14.69 -11.03
CA GLU A 494 -5.78 -14.38 -12.28
C GLU A 494 -5.50 -12.87 -12.37
N ALA A 495 -4.57 -12.40 -11.54
CA ALA A 495 -4.25 -10.97 -11.41
C ALA A 495 -3.92 -10.33 -12.76
N TYR A 496 -4.59 -9.23 -13.09
CA TYR A 496 -4.30 -8.36 -14.23
C TYR A 496 -3.37 -7.22 -13.81
N MET A 497 -3.67 -6.59 -12.66
CA MET A 497 -2.82 -5.57 -12.04
C MET A 497 -2.69 -5.83 -10.54
N LEU A 498 -1.55 -5.47 -9.98
CA LEU A 498 -1.19 -5.61 -8.57
C LEU A 498 -0.77 -4.24 -8.04
N PHE A 499 -1.26 -3.84 -6.87
CA PHE A 499 -0.84 -2.62 -6.20
C PHE A 499 -0.11 -2.98 -4.93
N TYR A 500 1.18 -2.64 -4.89
CA TYR A 500 2.06 -2.83 -3.74
C TYR A 500 2.30 -1.50 -3.05
N ILE A 501 2.25 -1.48 -1.72
CA ILE A 501 2.49 -0.28 -0.91
C ILE A 501 3.70 -0.51 -0.01
N VAL A 502 4.56 0.49 0.08
CA VAL A 502 5.77 0.40 0.91
C VAL A 502 5.42 0.23 2.40
N GLN A 503 6.06 -0.74 3.04
CA GLN A 503 5.89 -1.07 4.46
C GLN A 503 7.07 -0.55 5.30
N GLU A 504 8.29 -0.78 4.81
CA GLU A 504 9.54 -0.36 5.42
C GLU A 504 10.41 0.27 4.31
N ILE A 505 10.96 1.47 4.54
CA ILE A 505 11.92 2.11 3.63
C ILE A 505 13.29 2.07 4.22
#